data_AF-A0A7J8ZZH6-F1
#
_entry.id   AF-A0A7J8ZZH6-F1
#
_cell.length_a   1.000
_cell.length_b   1.000
_cell.length_c   1.000
_cell.angle_alpha   90.00
_cell.angle_beta   90.00
_cell.angle_gamma   90.00
#
_symmetry.space_group_name_H-M   'P 1'
#
loop_
_entity.id
_entity.type
_entity.pdbx_description
1 polymer ?
#
loop_
_entity_poly.entity_id
_entity_poly.type
_entity_poly.pdbx_seq_one_letter_code
_entity_poly.pdbx_strand_id
1 'polypeptide(L)'
;MGGKTYYRRYTKFYGSNGDAAANIAHDAILEHNSWESQIETWQRPVLEDKRLPECTADGSSPVHSLVSIGGKKFSLDKSQLGLKSIIGVPHKNDTAIDILGRLSIQRDFAAAVMMHDPSKMKLLHDGQLVPRKVLGAVPHDIGMDDPWFEVNAYCLYDTDRWKDLNPKFVLQVYRDVIATGDKKFAQTVWPSVYVAMAYMDQFDKDGDGMIENDGFPDQTYDTWSVSGVSAYSGGLWVAALQAASALAHEVGDKGSEDYFWYKFLKAKDVYHKLWNGSYFNYDNMAATMIHEDMVDMAFHTASGIFESVWSEEGLGYSFQTPEAWNTDDQYRSLTYMRPLAIWAMQWALSRPKVPKQELKPEMEADSLRIHHAGFSKVARLLKLPEDQRSKSLLQIMFDYTCKRMLT
;
A
#
# COMPACT_ATOMS: atom_id res chain seq x y z
N MET A 1 14.04 -26.70 13.21
CA MET A 1 13.74 -25.26 13.36
C MET A 1 15.04 -24.49 13.20
N GLY A 2 15.36 -24.08 11.98
CA GLY A 2 16.53 -23.24 11.69
C GLY A 2 16.08 -21.81 11.43
N GLY A 3 15.74 -21.08 12.49
CA GLY A 3 15.39 -19.66 12.36
C GLY A 3 16.65 -18.81 12.22
N LYS A 4 16.65 -17.85 11.29
CA LYS A 4 17.71 -16.84 11.22
C LYS A 4 17.60 -15.91 12.43
N THR A 5 18.75 -15.52 12.99
CA THR A 5 18.82 -14.55 14.09
C THR A 5 19.24 -13.20 13.53
N TYR A 6 18.50 -12.15 13.87
CA TYR A 6 18.74 -10.80 13.40
C TYR A 6 19.10 -9.89 14.59
N TYR A 7 20.10 -9.03 14.39
CA TYR A 7 20.37 -7.97 15.35
C TYR A 7 19.36 -6.84 15.22
N ARG A 8 18.84 -6.36 16.35
CA ARG A 8 17.99 -5.17 16.38
C ARG A 8 18.81 -3.95 15.97
N ARG A 9 18.20 -3.02 15.25
CA ARG A 9 18.90 -1.87 14.68
C ARG A 9 19.74 -1.06 15.68
N TYR A 10 19.25 -0.87 16.91
CA TYR A 10 19.97 -0.06 17.91
C TYR A 10 21.39 -0.60 18.19
N THR A 11 21.64 -1.89 17.94
CA THR A 11 22.97 -2.51 18.10
C THR A 11 24.03 -1.91 17.16
N LYS A 12 23.64 -1.23 16.07
CA LYS A 12 24.57 -0.46 15.23
C LYS A 12 25.23 0.70 15.99
N PHE A 13 24.53 1.26 16.98
CA PHE A 13 24.99 2.40 17.76
C PHE A 13 25.61 1.97 19.09
N TYR A 14 25.04 0.94 19.73
CA TYR A 14 25.45 0.50 21.07
C TYR A 14 26.19 -0.84 21.12
N GLY A 15 26.46 -1.46 19.97
CA GLY A 15 27.09 -2.78 19.87
C GLY A 15 26.10 -3.94 20.00
N SER A 16 26.58 -5.14 19.68
CA SER A 16 25.79 -6.38 19.62
C SER A 16 26.06 -7.35 20.78
N ASN A 17 26.79 -6.92 21.81
CA ASN A 17 27.28 -7.78 22.91
C ASN A 17 26.25 -8.00 24.02
N GLY A 18 25.11 -7.29 24.00
CA GLY A 18 24.03 -7.43 25.00
C GLY A 18 24.25 -6.67 26.30
N ASP A 19 25.29 -5.85 26.40
CA ASP A 19 25.68 -5.03 27.56
C ASP A 19 25.36 -3.54 27.42
N ALA A 20 24.64 -3.17 26.35
CA ALA A 20 24.30 -1.80 25.98
C ALA A 20 23.32 -1.06 26.93
N ALA A 21 22.65 -1.77 27.84
CA ALA A 21 21.52 -1.22 28.60
C ALA A 21 21.87 0.04 29.41
N ALA A 22 23.04 0.04 30.08
CA ALA A 22 23.49 1.19 30.86
C ALA A 22 23.79 2.41 29.98
N ASN A 23 24.41 2.20 28.82
CA ASN A 23 24.72 3.28 27.87
C ASN A 23 23.45 3.87 27.25
N ILE A 24 22.47 3.03 26.90
CA ILE A 24 21.17 3.48 26.38
C ILE A 24 20.45 4.34 27.43
N ALA A 25 20.42 3.89 28.69
CA ALA A 25 19.79 4.64 29.78
C ALA A 25 20.53 5.96 30.07
N HIS A 26 21.86 5.94 30.05
CA HIS A 26 22.70 7.12 30.22
C HIS A 26 22.39 8.18 29.16
N ASP A 27 22.38 7.81 27.89
CA ASP A 27 22.11 8.74 26.79
C ASP A 27 20.68 9.27 26.86
N ALA A 28 19.70 8.44 27.23
CA ALA A 28 18.33 8.90 27.46
C ALA A 28 18.22 9.95 28.57
N ILE A 29 18.91 9.75 29.69
CA ILE A 29 18.90 10.69 30.82
C ILE A 29 19.62 12.00 30.47
N LEU A 30 20.67 11.97 29.64
CA LEU A 30 21.37 13.20 29.26
C LEU A 30 20.65 13.98 28.17
N GLU A 31 20.07 13.29 27.21
CA GLU A 31 19.55 13.89 25.98
C GLU A 31 18.04 14.14 25.99
N HIS A 32 17.30 13.70 27.04
CA HIS A 32 15.82 13.78 27.05
C HIS A 32 15.29 15.18 26.74
N ASN A 33 15.87 16.25 27.30
CA ASN A 33 15.42 17.62 27.04
C ASN A 33 15.52 17.99 25.55
N SER A 34 16.59 17.52 24.87
CA SER A 34 16.74 17.72 23.43
C SER A 34 15.70 16.93 22.64
N TRP A 35 15.42 15.70 23.07
CA TRP A 35 14.42 14.84 22.42
C TRP A 35 13.00 15.38 22.60
N GLU A 36 12.65 15.88 23.79
CA GLU A 36 11.38 16.55 24.07
C GLU A 36 11.20 17.79 23.18
N SER A 37 12.22 18.65 23.08
CA SER A 37 12.17 19.82 22.19
C SER A 37 12.00 19.43 20.71
N GLN A 38 12.64 18.34 20.27
CA GLN A 38 12.43 17.79 18.93
C GLN A 38 11.00 17.25 18.76
N ILE A 39 10.43 16.62 19.79
CA ILE A 39 9.05 16.13 19.80
C ILE A 39 8.07 17.30 19.62
N GLU A 40 8.19 18.32 20.46
CA GLU A 40 7.35 19.51 20.39
C GLU A 40 7.49 20.22 19.04
N THR A 41 8.70 20.27 18.50
CA THR A 41 8.97 20.93 17.22
C THR A 41 8.25 20.25 16.06
N TRP A 42 8.22 18.91 16.01
CA TRP A 42 7.51 18.20 14.94
C TRP A 42 5.99 18.24 15.11
N GLN A 43 5.48 18.23 16.35
CA GLN A 43 4.04 18.26 16.62
C GLN A 43 3.40 19.62 16.32
N ARG A 44 4.16 20.70 16.58
CA ARG A 44 3.66 22.08 16.52
C ARG A 44 2.91 22.45 15.24
N PRO A 45 3.38 22.13 14.01
CA PRO A 45 2.67 22.51 12.79
C PRO A 45 1.29 21.85 12.65
N VAL A 46 1.05 20.71 13.30
CA VAL A 46 -0.26 20.03 13.31
C VAL A 46 -1.13 20.60 14.42
N LEU A 47 -0.58 20.77 15.63
CA LEU A 47 -1.32 21.28 16.79
C LEU A 47 -1.76 22.74 16.65
N GLU A 48 -0.97 23.58 15.95
CA GLU A 48 -1.29 25.00 15.76
C GLU A 48 -2.17 25.28 14.52
N ASP A 49 -2.48 24.26 13.69
CA ASP A 49 -3.27 24.43 12.49
C ASP A 49 -4.77 24.53 12.80
N LYS A 50 -5.27 25.78 12.85
CA LYS A 50 -6.70 26.09 13.13
C LYS A 50 -7.69 25.55 12.10
N ARG A 51 -7.22 24.99 10.97
CA ARG A 51 -8.07 24.32 9.98
C ARG A 51 -8.43 22.89 10.42
N LEU A 52 -7.68 22.31 11.36
CA LEU A 52 -7.92 20.98 11.87
C LEU A 52 -8.82 21.05 13.12
N PRO A 53 -9.91 20.27 13.19
CA PRO A 53 -10.64 20.06 14.43
C PRO A 53 -9.75 19.40 15.48
N GLU A 54 -9.96 19.73 16.76
CA GLU A 54 -9.17 19.25 17.90
C GLU A 54 -9.10 17.70 17.97
N CYS A 55 -10.19 17.02 17.61
CA CYS A 55 -10.27 15.56 17.51
C CYS A 55 -9.29 14.93 16.50
N THR A 56 -8.81 15.68 15.51
CA THR A 56 -7.85 15.20 14.50
C THR A 56 -6.43 15.14 15.06
N ALA A 57 -6.10 16.05 16.00
CA ALA A 57 -4.82 16.05 16.71
C ALA A 57 -4.77 14.89 17.73
N ASP A 58 -5.85 14.68 18.48
CA ASP A 58 -5.93 13.60 19.49
C ASP A 58 -6.04 12.21 18.86
N GLY A 59 -6.65 12.08 17.68
CA GLY A 59 -6.68 10.81 16.95
C GLY A 59 -5.34 10.44 16.29
N SER A 60 -4.42 11.40 16.09
CA SER A 60 -3.14 11.20 15.38
C SER A 60 -1.94 11.00 16.31
N SER A 61 -1.93 11.69 17.47
CA SER A 61 -0.87 11.59 18.50
C SER A 61 -0.66 10.17 19.07
N PRO A 62 -1.70 9.36 19.36
CA PRO A 62 -1.57 8.06 20.00
C PRO A 62 -1.32 6.88 19.06
N VAL A 63 -1.49 7.03 17.75
CA VAL A 63 -1.27 5.93 16.78
C VAL A 63 0.23 5.57 16.70
N HIS A 64 1.11 6.48 17.16
CA HIS A 64 2.52 6.19 17.43
C HIS A 64 2.74 5.16 18.55
N SER A 65 1.76 4.92 19.43
CA SER A 65 1.79 3.86 20.45
C SER A 65 1.80 2.45 19.85
N LEU A 66 1.17 2.25 18.67
CA LEU A 66 1.11 0.93 18.00
C LEU A 66 2.50 0.43 17.56
N VAL A 67 3.48 1.32 17.42
CA VAL A 67 4.87 0.95 17.13
C VAL A 67 5.55 0.26 18.33
N SER A 68 4.98 0.37 19.53
CA SER A 68 5.60 -0.08 20.78
C SER A 68 4.94 -1.30 21.44
N ILE A 69 3.82 -1.82 20.91
CA ILE A 69 3.07 -2.89 21.58
C ILE A 69 3.52 -4.28 21.10
N GLY A 70 4.39 -4.89 21.91
CA GLY A 70 4.45 -6.32 22.25
C GLY A 70 4.17 -7.37 21.17
N GLY A 71 5.24 -7.95 20.62
CA GLY A 71 5.23 -9.14 19.77
C GLY A 71 6.34 -9.06 18.73
N LYS A 72 6.79 -10.18 18.16
CA LYS A 72 7.76 -10.22 17.05
C LYS A 72 7.16 -9.56 15.79
N LYS A 73 7.03 -8.24 15.79
CA LYS A 73 6.56 -7.44 14.66
C LYS A 73 7.71 -6.52 14.27
N PHE A 74 8.24 -6.76 13.08
CA PHE A 74 9.31 -5.96 12.51
C PHE A 74 8.74 -4.61 12.08
N SER A 75 9.26 -3.52 12.65
CA SER A 75 9.15 -2.18 12.09
C SER A 75 10.58 -1.66 11.90
N LEU A 76 10.98 -1.47 10.65
CA LEU A 76 12.32 -1.02 10.27
C LEU A 76 12.30 0.50 10.15
N ASP A 77 13.15 1.16 10.92
CA ASP A 77 13.49 2.56 10.70
C ASP A 77 14.99 2.70 10.34
N LYS A 78 15.33 3.77 9.60
CA LYS A 78 16.53 4.62 9.35
C LYS A 78 18.00 4.14 9.12
N SER A 79 18.66 4.93 8.27
CA SER A 79 20.11 5.08 8.11
C SER A 79 20.51 6.53 8.41
N GLN A 80 21.70 6.77 9.00
CA GLN A 80 22.40 8.05 8.92
C GLN A 80 23.79 7.79 8.36
N LEU A 81 24.12 8.48 7.28
CA LEU A 81 25.50 8.76 6.88
C LEU A 81 26.01 9.86 7.82
N GLY A 82 27.17 9.62 8.42
CA GLY A 82 27.79 10.54 9.36
C GLY A 82 28.20 11.84 8.66
N LEU A 83 27.68 12.96 9.15
CA LEU A 83 28.34 14.25 9.01
C LEU A 83 28.34 14.93 10.38
N LYS A 84 29.52 14.95 11.03
CA LYS A 84 29.78 15.85 12.15
C LYS A 84 29.93 17.28 11.61
N SER A 85 29.29 18.21 12.30
CA SER A 85 29.38 19.68 12.21
C SER A 85 28.94 20.34 10.90
N ILE A 86 27.92 21.20 10.96
CA ILE A 86 28.03 22.67 10.86
C ILE A 86 26.68 23.27 11.27
N ILE A 87 26.73 24.32 12.08
CA ILE A 87 25.61 25.11 12.60
C ILE A 87 24.88 25.79 11.43
N GLY A 88 23.55 25.64 11.33
CA GLY A 88 22.73 26.49 10.45
C GLY A 88 21.40 25.88 9.98
N VAL A 89 20.30 26.37 10.56
CA VAL A 89 18.90 26.41 10.07
C VAL A 89 18.16 25.06 9.90
N PRO A 90 17.11 24.78 10.71
CA PRO A 90 16.26 23.61 10.52
C PRO A 90 15.19 23.91 9.45
N HIS A 91 15.34 23.33 8.26
CA HIS A 91 14.28 23.31 7.26
C HIS A 91 13.87 21.86 6.95
N LYS A 92 12.58 21.55 7.16
CA LYS A 92 11.81 20.47 6.52
C LYS A 92 12.35 19.01 6.59
N ASN A 93 12.91 18.56 7.72
CA ASN A 93 13.53 17.23 7.79
C ASN A 93 12.69 16.11 8.45
N ASP A 94 11.53 16.37 9.04
CA ASP A 94 10.84 15.32 9.82
C ASP A 94 9.84 14.49 9.01
N THR A 95 9.16 15.07 8.01
CA THR A 95 8.45 14.28 6.99
C THR A 95 9.43 13.35 6.27
N ALA A 96 10.69 13.78 6.08
CA ALA A 96 11.71 12.97 5.42
C ALA A 96 12.10 11.72 6.23
N ILE A 97 11.96 11.70 7.56
CA ILE A 97 12.32 10.53 8.39
C ILE A 97 11.31 9.40 8.22
N ASP A 98 10.00 9.68 8.29
CA ASP A 98 8.94 8.69 8.01
C ASP A 98 8.99 8.23 6.55
N ILE A 99 9.27 9.16 5.63
CA ILE A 99 9.42 8.83 4.22
C ILE A 99 10.64 7.93 3.96
N LEU A 100 11.79 8.14 4.62
CA LEU A 100 12.98 7.29 4.44
C LEU A 100 12.77 5.84 4.90
N GLY A 101 11.99 5.61 5.98
CA GLY A 101 11.56 4.28 6.40
C GLY A 101 10.67 3.59 5.36
N ARG A 102 9.68 4.33 4.84
CA ARG A 102 8.81 3.86 3.75
C ARG A 102 9.61 3.46 2.51
N LEU A 103 10.62 4.22 2.11
CA LEU A 103 11.49 3.87 0.98
C LEU A 103 12.23 2.54 1.17
N SER A 104 12.62 2.18 2.40
CA SER A 104 13.27 0.89 2.65
C SER A 104 12.31 -0.26 2.44
N ILE A 105 11.09 -0.15 2.98
CA ILE A 105 10.04 -1.16 2.82
C ILE A 105 9.68 -1.32 1.34
N GLN A 106 9.55 -0.22 0.60
CA GLN A 106 9.27 -0.30 -0.83
C GLN A 106 10.41 -0.96 -1.63
N ARG A 107 11.68 -0.80 -1.20
CA ARG A 107 12.81 -1.56 -1.79
C ARG A 107 12.70 -3.05 -1.52
N ASP A 108 12.28 -3.44 -0.31
CA ASP A 108 12.09 -4.85 0.04
C ASP A 108 10.96 -5.48 -0.80
N PHE A 109 9.82 -4.80 -0.94
CA PHE A 109 8.75 -5.23 -1.85
C PHE A 109 9.21 -5.26 -3.31
N ALA A 110 9.95 -4.25 -3.78
CA ALA A 110 10.49 -4.23 -5.14
C ALA A 110 11.44 -5.41 -5.39
N ALA A 111 12.28 -5.78 -4.42
CA ALA A 111 13.11 -6.98 -4.50
C ALA A 111 12.25 -8.25 -4.53
N ALA A 112 11.20 -8.31 -3.70
CA ALA A 112 10.31 -9.46 -3.62
C ALA A 112 9.45 -9.68 -4.88
N VAL A 113 9.09 -8.62 -5.61
CA VAL A 113 8.47 -8.74 -6.96
C VAL A 113 9.34 -9.60 -7.89
N MET A 114 10.67 -9.44 -7.78
CA MET A 114 11.65 -10.13 -8.61
C MET A 114 12.00 -11.54 -8.08
N MET A 115 11.41 -11.97 -6.96
CA MET A 115 11.62 -13.31 -6.41
C MET A 115 10.69 -14.34 -7.06
N HIS A 116 11.21 -15.55 -7.21
CA HIS A 116 10.44 -16.76 -7.52
C HIS A 116 10.78 -17.84 -6.49
N ASP A 117 9.77 -18.30 -5.76
CA ASP A 117 9.86 -19.44 -4.86
C ASP A 117 8.82 -20.51 -5.28
N PRO A 118 9.26 -21.61 -5.92
CA PRO A 118 8.39 -22.69 -6.35
C PRO A 118 7.99 -23.64 -5.21
N SER A 119 8.48 -23.42 -3.97
CA SER A 119 8.08 -24.19 -2.80
C SER A 119 6.57 -24.19 -2.65
N LYS A 120 6.00 -25.32 -2.21
CA LYS A 120 4.55 -25.49 -2.15
C LYS A 120 4.01 -25.06 -0.80
N MET A 121 3.00 -24.19 -0.84
CA MET A 121 2.21 -23.79 0.30
C MET A 121 0.80 -24.36 0.17
N LYS A 122 0.25 -24.88 1.28
CA LYS A 122 -1.12 -25.38 1.32
C LYS A 122 -2.07 -24.23 1.67
N LEU A 123 -3.06 -24.00 0.83
CA LEU A 123 -4.11 -23.03 1.09
C LEU A 123 -5.09 -23.53 2.15
N LEU A 124 -5.55 -22.65 3.04
CA LEU A 124 -6.49 -23.02 4.10
C LEU A 124 -7.93 -23.12 3.59
N HIS A 125 -8.32 -22.35 2.59
CA HIS A 125 -9.71 -22.31 2.14
C HIS A 125 -10.14 -23.61 1.40
N ASP A 126 -9.25 -24.22 0.60
CA ASP A 126 -9.56 -25.40 -0.22
C ASP A 126 -8.54 -26.55 -0.10
N GLY A 127 -7.42 -26.34 0.59
CA GLY A 127 -6.36 -27.32 0.73
C GLY A 127 -5.43 -27.49 -0.47
N GLN A 128 -5.55 -26.66 -1.51
CA GLN A 128 -4.73 -26.74 -2.71
C GLN A 128 -3.25 -26.42 -2.39
N LEU A 129 -2.33 -27.09 -3.09
CA LEU A 129 -0.90 -26.79 -3.05
C LEU A 129 -0.53 -25.85 -4.19
N VAL A 130 -0.23 -24.60 -3.86
CA VAL A 130 0.20 -23.56 -4.81
C VAL A 130 1.68 -23.23 -4.62
N PRO A 131 2.38 -22.70 -5.64
CA PRO A 131 3.69 -22.07 -5.42
C PRO A 131 3.56 -20.97 -4.36
N ARG A 132 4.58 -20.79 -3.53
CA ARG A 132 4.59 -19.74 -2.52
C ARG A 132 4.71 -18.35 -3.13
N LYS A 133 5.53 -18.21 -4.18
CA LYS A 133 5.79 -16.92 -4.83
C LYS A 133 6.13 -17.08 -6.30
N VAL A 134 5.34 -16.47 -7.18
CA VAL A 134 5.68 -16.37 -8.62
C VAL A 134 6.35 -15.04 -8.96
N LEU A 135 7.24 -15.06 -9.95
CA LEU A 135 7.89 -13.85 -10.45
C LEU A 135 6.85 -12.84 -10.96
N GLY A 136 6.99 -11.58 -10.58
CA GLY A 136 6.13 -10.48 -11.02
C GLY A 136 4.85 -10.25 -10.21
N ALA A 137 4.39 -11.23 -9.44
CA ALA A 137 3.39 -10.98 -8.40
C ALA A 137 4.04 -10.19 -7.25
N VAL A 138 3.38 -9.14 -6.76
CA VAL A 138 3.73 -8.51 -5.49
C VAL A 138 3.28 -9.46 -4.37
N PRO A 139 4.16 -9.80 -3.41
CA PRO A 139 3.74 -10.65 -2.30
C PRO A 139 2.72 -9.92 -1.41
N HIS A 140 1.82 -10.67 -0.79
CA HIS A 140 0.87 -10.16 0.19
C HIS A 140 1.58 -9.62 1.45
N ASP A 141 2.64 -10.31 1.87
CA ASP A 141 3.46 -9.94 3.02
C ASP A 141 4.91 -10.39 2.83
N ILE A 142 5.82 -9.77 3.59
CA ILE A 142 7.27 -10.03 3.54
C ILE A 142 7.66 -11.25 4.42
N GLY A 143 6.70 -12.07 4.85
CA GLY A 143 6.94 -13.28 5.61
C GLY A 143 6.83 -13.13 7.12
N MET A 144 6.65 -14.27 7.81
CA MET A 144 6.52 -14.36 9.27
C MET A 144 7.70 -15.10 9.91
N ASP A 145 8.03 -16.29 9.41
CA ASP A 145 9.04 -17.17 10.01
C ASP A 145 10.48 -16.83 9.61
N ASP A 146 10.73 -16.62 8.32
CA ASP A 146 11.98 -16.03 7.80
C ASP A 146 11.66 -14.81 6.93
N PRO A 147 11.43 -13.64 7.53
CA PRO A 147 11.08 -12.42 6.80
C PRO A 147 12.11 -12.11 5.70
N TRP A 148 11.67 -11.46 4.62
CA TRP A 148 12.44 -11.13 3.42
C TRP A 148 12.84 -12.31 2.53
N PHE A 149 12.89 -13.54 3.06
CA PHE A 149 13.31 -14.72 2.31
C PHE A 149 12.15 -15.68 2.03
N GLU A 150 11.29 -15.92 3.02
CA GLU A 150 10.06 -16.71 2.88
C GLU A 150 8.85 -15.77 2.93
N VAL A 151 8.62 -15.07 1.81
CA VAL A 151 7.49 -14.15 1.62
C VAL A 151 6.16 -14.91 1.45
N ASN A 152 5.01 -14.23 1.54
CA ASN A 152 3.68 -14.84 1.51
C ASN A 152 3.48 -15.88 2.63
N ALA A 153 3.50 -15.42 3.88
CA ALA A 153 3.09 -16.22 5.03
C ALA A 153 1.56 -16.38 5.08
N TYR A 154 0.81 -15.43 4.54
CA TYR A 154 -0.63 -15.57 4.35
C TYR A 154 -0.96 -16.76 3.45
N CYS A 155 -1.81 -17.65 3.95
CA CYS A 155 -2.14 -18.91 3.28
C CYS A 155 -3.64 -19.18 3.17
N LEU A 156 -4.52 -18.20 3.41
CA LEU A 156 -5.95 -18.43 3.25
C LEU A 156 -6.32 -18.62 1.78
N TYR A 157 -5.88 -17.69 0.93
CA TYR A 157 -6.03 -17.73 -0.53
C TYR A 157 -4.69 -17.61 -1.26
N ASP A 158 -4.68 -17.98 -2.53
CA ASP A 158 -3.58 -17.70 -3.44
C ASP A 158 -3.57 -16.20 -3.81
N THR A 159 -2.63 -15.47 -3.23
CA THR A 159 -2.49 -14.03 -3.41
C THR A 159 -1.80 -13.65 -4.71
N ASP A 160 -1.15 -14.59 -5.40
CA ASP A 160 -0.51 -14.32 -6.70
C ASP A 160 -1.55 -14.01 -7.79
N ARG A 161 -2.83 -14.30 -7.53
CA ARG A 161 -3.97 -13.99 -8.40
C ARG A 161 -4.74 -12.72 -7.98
N TRP A 162 -4.31 -12.03 -6.93
CA TRP A 162 -5.01 -10.84 -6.43
C TRP A 162 -4.85 -9.64 -7.36
N LYS A 163 -5.93 -8.86 -7.50
CA LYS A 163 -6.04 -7.77 -8.47
C LYS A 163 -5.56 -6.42 -7.94
N ASP A 164 -5.32 -6.32 -6.64
CA ASP A 164 -5.03 -5.06 -5.95
C ASP A 164 -3.57 -4.90 -5.51
N LEU A 165 -2.83 -5.98 -5.25
CA LEU A 165 -1.45 -5.93 -4.72
C LEU A 165 -0.47 -5.22 -5.68
N ASN A 166 -0.43 -5.63 -6.95
CA ASN A 166 0.45 -5.02 -7.94
C ASN A 166 0.11 -3.53 -8.18
N PRO A 167 -1.16 -3.14 -8.44
CA PRO A 167 -1.53 -1.73 -8.53
C PRO A 167 -1.20 -0.92 -7.28
N LYS A 168 -1.45 -1.45 -6.08
CA LYS A 168 -1.11 -0.79 -4.81
C LYS A 168 0.38 -0.53 -4.68
N PHE A 169 1.23 -1.51 -5.02
CA PHE A 169 2.68 -1.36 -5.00
C PHE A 169 3.12 -0.21 -5.91
N VAL A 170 2.64 -0.18 -7.16
CA VAL A 170 2.98 0.90 -8.11
C VAL A 170 2.54 2.27 -7.60
N LEU A 171 1.33 2.37 -7.04
CA LEU A 171 0.82 3.60 -6.45
C LEU A 171 1.65 4.04 -5.23
N GLN A 172 2.04 3.12 -4.35
CA GLN A 172 2.88 3.41 -3.18
C GLN A 172 4.28 3.87 -3.60
N VAL A 173 4.90 3.20 -4.57
CA VAL A 173 6.20 3.61 -5.13
C VAL A 173 6.12 5.02 -5.70
N TYR A 174 5.13 5.30 -6.56
CA TYR A 174 4.99 6.62 -7.16
C TYR A 174 4.68 7.71 -6.12
N ARG A 175 3.81 7.42 -5.14
CA ARG A 175 3.55 8.31 -4.00
C ARG A 175 4.85 8.66 -3.29
N ASP A 176 5.69 7.67 -2.99
CA ASP A 176 6.92 7.88 -2.25
C ASP A 176 7.97 8.62 -3.09
N VAL A 177 8.04 8.39 -4.41
CA VAL A 177 8.87 9.18 -5.34
C VAL A 177 8.44 10.65 -5.35
N ILE A 178 7.14 10.94 -5.44
CA ILE A 178 6.65 12.32 -5.46
C ILE A 178 6.83 13.00 -4.10
N ALA A 179 6.62 12.28 -3.00
CA ALA A 179 6.80 12.83 -1.66
C ALA A 179 8.27 13.16 -1.34
N THR A 180 9.22 12.41 -1.91
CA THR A 180 10.67 12.58 -1.66
C THR A 180 11.40 13.43 -2.70
N GLY A 181 10.97 13.36 -3.95
CA GLY A 181 11.80 13.74 -5.09
C GLY A 181 13.01 12.82 -5.34
N ASP A 182 13.07 11.62 -4.73
CA ASP A 182 14.22 10.70 -4.86
C ASP A 182 14.21 9.97 -6.21
N LYS A 183 14.84 10.60 -7.20
CA LYS A 183 15.02 10.02 -8.55
C LYS A 183 15.86 8.76 -8.56
N LYS A 184 16.80 8.60 -7.62
CA LYS A 184 17.64 7.40 -7.55
C LYS A 184 16.82 6.22 -7.07
N PHE A 185 15.94 6.43 -6.09
CA PHE A 185 14.95 5.45 -5.69
C PHE A 185 14.06 5.06 -6.85
N ALA A 186 13.49 6.03 -7.59
CA ALA A 186 12.66 5.77 -8.78
C ALA A 186 13.37 4.87 -9.79
N GLN A 187 14.62 5.19 -10.16
CA GLN A 187 15.44 4.37 -11.08
C GLN A 187 15.70 2.96 -10.55
N THR A 188 15.92 2.82 -9.23
CA THR A 188 16.23 1.53 -8.59
C THR A 188 15.03 0.59 -8.63
N VAL A 189 13.81 1.09 -8.39
CA VAL A 189 12.60 0.26 -8.31
C VAL A 189 11.86 0.12 -9.63
N TRP A 190 12.23 0.90 -10.66
CA TRP A 190 11.58 0.89 -11.97
C TRP A 190 11.45 -0.51 -12.61
N PRO A 191 12.49 -1.37 -12.62
CA PRO A 191 12.36 -2.71 -13.20
C PRO A 191 11.26 -3.53 -12.51
N SER A 192 11.15 -3.45 -11.18
CA SER A 192 10.11 -4.14 -10.42
C SER A 192 8.72 -3.57 -10.71
N VAL A 193 8.58 -2.24 -10.86
CA VAL A 193 7.32 -1.61 -11.28
C VAL A 193 6.90 -2.09 -12.67
N TYR A 194 7.83 -2.09 -13.63
CA TYR A 194 7.56 -2.57 -14.99
C TYR A 194 7.09 -4.03 -15.00
N VAL A 195 7.80 -4.91 -14.28
CA VAL A 195 7.46 -6.33 -14.18
C VAL A 195 6.12 -6.52 -13.47
N ALA A 196 5.83 -5.76 -12.41
CA ALA A 196 4.53 -5.81 -11.72
C ALA A 196 3.37 -5.38 -12.63
N MET A 197 3.56 -4.35 -13.46
CA MET A 197 2.57 -3.92 -14.45
C MET A 197 2.39 -4.95 -15.58
N ALA A 198 3.49 -5.54 -16.06
CA ALA A 198 3.45 -6.60 -17.06
C ALA A 198 2.78 -7.88 -16.54
N TYR A 199 2.97 -8.21 -15.26
CA TYR A 199 2.29 -9.32 -14.62
C TYR A 199 0.77 -9.15 -14.62
N MET A 200 0.27 -7.93 -14.40
CA MET A 200 -1.17 -7.67 -14.35
C MET A 200 -1.88 -7.79 -15.71
N ASP A 201 -1.15 -7.72 -16.82
CA ASP A 201 -1.70 -7.84 -18.17
C ASP A 201 -2.48 -9.15 -18.40
N GLN A 202 -2.14 -10.21 -17.67
CA GLN A 202 -2.84 -11.50 -17.77
C GLN A 202 -4.27 -11.48 -17.23
N PHE A 203 -4.64 -10.46 -16.46
CA PHE A 203 -5.96 -10.31 -15.86
C PHE A 203 -6.86 -9.37 -16.66
N ASP A 204 -6.41 -8.88 -17.82
CA ASP A 204 -7.24 -8.23 -18.84
C ASP A 204 -7.60 -9.30 -19.88
N LYS A 205 -8.73 -9.97 -19.66
CA LYS A 205 -9.11 -11.18 -20.41
C LYS A 205 -9.75 -10.86 -21.74
N ASP A 206 -10.46 -9.74 -21.83
CA ASP A 206 -11.14 -9.32 -23.06
C ASP A 206 -10.32 -8.35 -23.92
N GLY A 207 -9.17 -7.87 -23.42
CA GLY A 207 -8.23 -7.01 -24.14
C GLY A 207 -8.69 -5.56 -24.25
N ASP A 208 -9.68 -5.15 -23.45
CA ASP A 208 -10.20 -3.80 -23.44
C ASP A 208 -9.28 -2.82 -22.69
N GLY A 209 -8.28 -3.32 -21.97
CA GLY A 209 -7.32 -2.54 -21.19
C GLY A 209 -7.59 -2.55 -19.68
N MET A 210 -8.70 -3.13 -19.23
CA MET A 210 -9.12 -3.23 -17.84
C MET A 210 -8.89 -4.64 -17.28
N ILE A 211 -8.52 -4.73 -16.01
CA ILE A 211 -8.41 -6.02 -15.33
C ILE A 211 -9.77 -6.48 -14.77
N GLU A 212 -10.08 -7.77 -14.83
CA GLU A 212 -11.31 -8.33 -14.27
C GLU A 212 -11.09 -9.22 -13.05
N ASN A 213 -11.95 -9.07 -12.04
CA ASN A 213 -12.02 -9.98 -10.90
C ASN A 213 -12.64 -11.33 -11.29
N ASP A 214 -12.18 -12.40 -10.65
CA ASP A 214 -12.42 -13.80 -11.05
C ASP A 214 -13.65 -14.47 -10.40
N GLY A 215 -14.47 -13.72 -9.65
CA GLY A 215 -15.64 -14.27 -8.96
C GLY A 215 -15.30 -15.07 -7.71
N PHE A 216 -14.14 -14.79 -7.11
CA PHE A 216 -13.72 -15.21 -5.77
C PHE A 216 -13.04 -14.04 -5.06
N PRO A 217 -12.73 -14.10 -3.76
CA PRO A 217 -12.01 -13.03 -3.07
C PRO A 217 -10.55 -12.97 -3.57
N ASP A 218 -10.30 -12.09 -4.52
CA ASP A 218 -9.01 -11.88 -5.18
C ASP A 218 -8.48 -10.46 -4.94
N GLN A 219 -8.73 -9.92 -3.74
CA GLN A 219 -8.31 -8.60 -3.29
C GLN A 219 -8.44 -8.51 -1.76
N THR A 220 -8.02 -7.39 -1.18
CA THR A 220 -7.91 -7.19 0.28
C THR A 220 -9.16 -7.47 1.13
N TYR A 221 -10.37 -7.36 0.59
CA TYR A 221 -11.61 -7.81 1.20
C TYR A 221 -11.74 -9.31 0.91
N ASP A 222 -10.91 -10.09 1.59
CA ASP A 222 -10.62 -11.51 1.31
C ASP A 222 -11.77 -12.48 1.60
N THR A 223 -12.93 -11.97 2.03
CA THR A 223 -14.18 -12.73 2.10
C THR A 223 -15.26 -12.19 1.17
N TRP A 224 -14.98 -11.12 0.42
CA TRP A 224 -15.91 -10.50 -0.51
C TRP A 224 -15.56 -10.87 -1.96
N SER A 225 -16.40 -11.69 -2.56
CA SER A 225 -16.23 -12.10 -3.96
C SER A 225 -16.74 -11.04 -4.91
N VAL A 226 -15.94 -10.73 -5.93
CA VAL A 226 -16.28 -9.79 -7.01
C VAL A 226 -15.97 -10.44 -8.35
N SER A 227 -16.77 -10.16 -9.38
CA SER A 227 -16.58 -10.72 -10.73
C SER A 227 -16.69 -9.62 -11.77
N GLY A 228 -15.84 -9.66 -12.79
CA GLY A 228 -15.78 -8.60 -13.80
C GLY A 228 -15.05 -7.36 -13.30
N VAL A 229 -15.33 -6.21 -13.89
CA VAL A 229 -14.70 -4.94 -13.49
C VAL A 229 -15.33 -4.42 -12.19
N SER A 230 -14.50 -4.20 -11.17
CA SER A 230 -14.90 -3.58 -9.91
C SER A 230 -14.41 -2.14 -9.81
N ALA A 231 -15.17 -1.26 -9.16
CA ALA A 231 -14.72 0.10 -8.91
C ALA A 231 -13.44 0.14 -8.07
N TYR A 232 -13.29 -0.76 -7.10
CA TYR A 232 -12.10 -0.86 -6.27
C TYR A 232 -10.86 -1.26 -7.07
N SER A 233 -10.84 -2.47 -7.65
CA SER A 233 -9.65 -2.99 -8.35
C SER A 233 -9.42 -2.23 -9.66
N GLY A 234 -10.49 -1.89 -10.38
CA GLY A 234 -10.41 -1.10 -11.61
C GLY A 234 -9.92 0.33 -11.36
N GLY A 235 -10.35 0.98 -10.27
CA GLY A 235 -9.89 2.32 -9.92
C GLY A 235 -8.41 2.33 -9.56
N LEU A 236 -7.96 1.34 -8.78
CA LEU A 236 -6.54 1.12 -8.50
C LEU A 236 -5.74 0.88 -9.78
N TRP A 237 -6.26 0.08 -10.71
CA TRP A 237 -5.60 -0.22 -11.98
C TRP A 237 -5.42 1.01 -12.87
N VAL A 238 -6.48 1.80 -13.06
CA VAL A 238 -6.44 3.05 -13.84
C VAL A 238 -5.42 4.02 -13.23
N ALA A 239 -5.45 4.19 -11.91
CA ALA A 239 -4.50 5.05 -11.21
C ALA A 239 -3.06 4.52 -11.32
N ALA A 240 -2.87 3.19 -11.23
CA ALA A 240 -1.55 2.56 -11.36
C ALA A 240 -0.97 2.69 -12.78
N LEU A 241 -1.80 2.61 -13.83
CA LEU A 241 -1.36 2.88 -15.21
C LEU A 241 -0.89 4.32 -15.39
N GLN A 242 -1.64 5.29 -14.84
CA GLN A 242 -1.24 6.70 -14.87
C GLN A 242 0.05 6.93 -14.08
N ALA A 243 0.17 6.33 -12.88
CA ALA A 243 1.34 6.41 -12.04
C ALA A 243 2.57 5.75 -12.69
N ALA A 244 2.42 4.60 -13.35
CA ALA A 244 3.47 3.93 -14.09
C ALA A 244 3.97 4.77 -15.28
N SER A 245 3.06 5.42 -16.02
CA SER A 245 3.42 6.37 -17.08
C SER A 245 4.22 7.55 -16.53
N ALA A 246 3.76 8.16 -15.43
CA ALA A 246 4.47 9.28 -14.80
C ALA A 246 5.83 8.86 -14.19
N LEU A 247 5.92 7.66 -13.62
CA LEU A 247 7.19 7.14 -13.11
C LEU A 247 8.19 6.82 -14.23
N ALA A 248 7.70 6.28 -15.36
CA ALA A 248 8.52 6.06 -16.55
C ALA A 248 9.14 7.37 -17.06
N HIS A 249 8.37 8.46 -17.02
CA HIS A 249 8.85 9.80 -17.33
C HIS A 249 9.98 10.23 -16.38
N GLU A 250 9.81 10.07 -15.08
CA GLU A 250 10.82 10.44 -14.07
C GLU A 250 12.14 9.69 -14.23
N VAL A 251 12.10 8.44 -14.74
CA VAL A 251 13.31 7.63 -14.99
C VAL A 251 13.85 7.77 -16.42
N GLY A 252 13.17 8.52 -17.29
CA GLY A 252 13.57 8.75 -18.68
C GLY A 252 13.22 7.62 -19.67
N ASP A 253 12.34 6.70 -19.29
CA ASP A 253 11.85 5.62 -20.17
C ASP A 253 10.63 6.10 -20.97
N LYS A 254 10.91 6.86 -22.03
CA LYS A 254 9.87 7.48 -22.86
C LYS A 254 8.93 6.46 -23.51
N GLY A 255 9.43 5.28 -23.85
CA GLY A 255 8.63 4.25 -24.50
C GLY A 255 7.60 3.62 -23.56
N SER A 256 8.01 3.30 -22.34
CA SER A 256 7.08 2.82 -21.31
C SER A 256 6.12 3.92 -20.85
N GLU A 257 6.60 5.17 -20.75
CA GLU A 257 5.76 6.35 -20.44
C GLU A 257 4.56 6.41 -21.38
N ASP A 258 4.83 6.34 -22.68
CA ASP A 258 3.84 6.47 -23.72
C ASP A 258 2.93 5.23 -23.81
N TYR A 259 3.50 4.03 -23.64
CA TYR A 259 2.73 2.78 -23.64
C TYR A 259 1.75 2.69 -22.48
N PHE A 260 2.18 3.03 -21.26
CA PHE A 260 1.29 3.03 -20.08
C PHE A 260 0.24 4.13 -20.17
N TRP A 261 0.56 5.28 -20.78
CA TRP A 261 -0.42 6.33 -21.06
C TRP A 261 -1.51 5.84 -22.02
N TYR A 262 -1.14 5.15 -23.09
CA TYR A 262 -2.09 4.54 -24.02
C TYR A 262 -3.01 3.52 -23.32
N LYS A 263 -2.45 2.61 -22.49
CA LYS A 263 -3.25 1.66 -21.72
C LYS A 263 -4.17 2.37 -20.71
N PHE A 264 -3.70 3.43 -20.06
CA PHE A 264 -4.51 4.26 -19.15
C PHE A 264 -5.74 4.82 -19.84
N LEU A 265 -5.61 5.39 -21.04
CA LEU A 265 -6.75 5.95 -21.77
C LEU A 265 -7.81 4.89 -22.08
N LYS A 266 -7.39 3.69 -22.54
CA LYS A 266 -8.30 2.57 -22.76
C LYS A 266 -9.02 2.13 -21.48
N ALA A 267 -8.26 1.87 -20.41
CA ALA A 267 -8.80 1.41 -19.14
C ALA A 267 -9.76 2.44 -18.52
N LYS A 268 -9.43 3.73 -18.65
CA LYS A 268 -10.27 4.84 -18.16
C LYS A 268 -11.65 4.84 -18.81
N ASP A 269 -11.73 4.62 -20.13
CA ASP A 269 -13.01 4.56 -20.84
C ASP A 269 -13.88 3.39 -20.38
N VAL A 270 -13.26 2.25 -20.06
CA VAL A 270 -13.94 1.09 -19.48
C VAL A 270 -14.43 1.39 -18.07
N TYR A 271 -13.56 1.99 -17.23
CA TYR A 271 -13.90 2.37 -15.86
C TYR A 271 -15.08 3.34 -15.79
N HIS A 272 -15.16 4.29 -16.72
CA HIS A 272 -16.28 5.23 -16.81
C HIS A 272 -17.65 4.54 -17.00
N LYS A 273 -17.71 3.32 -17.53
CA LYS A 273 -18.96 2.55 -17.65
C LYS A 273 -19.55 2.14 -16.30
N LEU A 274 -18.76 2.16 -15.22
CA LEU A 274 -19.24 1.89 -13.87
C LEU A 274 -20.01 3.08 -13.26
N TRP A 275 -19.95 4.26 -13.88
CA TRP A 275 -20.67 5.45 -13.44
C TRP A 275 -22.17 5.31 -13.71
N ASN A 276 -22.99 5.38 -12.66
CA ASN A 276 -24.44 5.23 -12.77
C ASN A 276 -25.21 6.57 -12.88
N GLY A 277 -24.50 7.70 -12.94
CA GLY A 277 -25.10 9.04 -12.91
C GLY A 277 -24.94 9.76 -11.56
N SER A 278 -24.66 9.04 -10.47
CA SER A 278 -24.45 9.61 -9.12
C SER A 278 -23.16 9.14 -8.44
N TYR A 279 -22.80 7.87 -8.61
CA TYR A 279 -21.58 7.29 -8.07
C TYR A 279 -21.09 6.18 -9.00
N PHE A 280 -19.83 5.77 -8.81
CA PHE A 280 -19.34 4.52 -9.40
C PHE A 280 -19.92 3.36 -8.62
N ASN A 281 -20.50 2.38 -9.30
CA ASN A 281 -21.04 1.19 -8.63
C ASN A 281 -19.90 0.46 -7.86
N TYR A 282 -20.03 0.45 -6.53
CA TYR A 282 -19.10 0.06 -5.46
C TYR A 282 -17.96 1.08 -5.12
N ASP A 283 -17.64 1.26 -3.82
CA ASP A 283 -17.35 2.58 -3.21
C ASP A 283 -15.92 2.81 -2.63
N ASN A 284 -15.68 4.09 -2.21
CA ASN A 284 -14.80 4.65 -1.15
C ASN A 284 -14.10 5.96 -1.60
N MET A 285 -13.69 6.97 -0.79
CA MET A 285 -13.61 7.21 0.67
C MET A 285 -13.31 8.73 0.94
N ALA A 286 -13.27 9.15 2.22
CA ALA A 286 -13.13 10.54 2.70
C ALA A 286 -11.85 11.33 2.27
N ALA A 287 -10.69 10.68 2.14
CA ALA A 287 -9.49 11.40 1.65
C ALA A 287 -9.67 11.88 0.20
N THR A 288 -10.39 11.09 -0.61
CA THR A 288 -10.82 11.48 -1.95
C THR A 288 -11.81 12.64 -1.90
N MET A 289 -12.71 12.69 -0.90
CA MET A 289 -13.61 13.83 -0.69
C MET A 289 -12.83 15.14 -0.46
N ILE A 290 -11.71 15.12 0.29
CA ILE A 290 -10.85 16.32 0.42
C ILE A 290 -10.23 16.71 -0.92
N HIS A 291 -9.79 15.72 -1.72
CA HIS A 291 -9.22 15.99 -3.04
C HIS A 291 -10.23 16.57 -4.03
N GLU A 292 -11.52 16.27 -3.86
CA GLU A 292 -12.63 16.80 -4.66
C GLU A 292 -13.32 18.02 -4.00
N ASP A 293 -12.61 18.72 -3.11
CA ASP A 293 -13.09 19.93 -2.40
C ASP A 293 -14.34 19.73 -1.49
N MET A 294 -14.70 18.48 -1.17
CA MET A 294 -15.78 18.10 -0.26
C MET A 294 -15.30 17.98 1.20
N VAL A 295 -14.61 19.01 1.70
CA VAL A 295 -13.89 18.98 3.00
C VAL A 295 -14.80 18.67 4.19
N ASP A 296 -15.97 19.31 4.28
CA ASP A 296 -16.90 19.12 5.41
C ASP A 296 -17.41 17.67 5.49
N MET A 297 -17.76 17.09 4.34
CA MET A 297 -18.18 15.68 4.25
C MET A 297 -17.04 14.73 4.64
N ALA A 298 -15.80 15.06 4.28
CA ALA A 298 -14.64 14.24 4.65
C ALA A 298 -14.44 14.20 6.16
N PHE A 299 -14.50 15.36 6.84
CA PHE A 299 -14.36 15.45 8.29
C PHE A 299 -15.56 14.85 9.02
N HIS A 300 -16.79 15.01 8.52
CA HIS A 300 -17.97 14.34 9.06
C HIS A 300 -17.89 12.82 8.93
N THR A 301 -17.37 12.31 7.81
CA THR A 301 -17.14 10.87 7.64
C THR A 301 -16.07 10.36 8.61
N ALA A 302 -14.97 11.11 8.76
CA ALA A 302 -13.88 10.75 9.67
C ALA A 302 -14.27 10.86 11.15
N SER A 303 -15.17 11.78 11.52
CA SER A 303 -15.60 11.97 12.89
C SER A 303 -16.31 10.72 13.44
N GLY A 304 -17.06 9.98 12.60
CA GLY A 304 -17.67 8.72 13.03
C GLY A 304 -16.65 7.68 13.54
N ILE A 305 -15.46 7.63 12.92
CA ILE A 305 -14.34 6.79 13.38
C ILE A 305 -13.78 7.33 14.70
N PHE A 306 -13.55 8.65 14.79
CA PHE A 306 -13.04 9.27 16.01
C PHE A 306 -13.97 9.04 17.20
N GLU A 307 -15.27 9.35 17.06
CA GLU A 307 -16.27 9.17 18.11
C GLU A 307 -16.32 7.71 18.57
N SER A 308 -16.36 6.75 17.63
CA SER A 308 -16.41 5.33 17.98
C SER A 308 -15.16 4.85 18.73
N VAL A 309 -14.00 5.45 18.49
CA VAL A 309 -12.72 4.98 19.04
C VAL A 309 -12.33 5.70 20.32
N TRP A 310 -12.56 7.01 20.39
CA TRP A 310 -11.93 7.91 21.37
C TRP A 310 -12.91 8.64 22.29
N SER A 311 -14.20 8.75 21.94
CA SER A 311 -15.13 9.48 22.80
C SER A 311 -15.46 8.69 24.08
N GLU A 312 -15.85 9.40 25.13
CA GLU A 312 -16.23 8.77 26.41
C GLU A 312 -17.44 7.84 26.27
N GLU A 313 -18.35 8.15 25.34
CA GLU A 313 -19.53 7.35 24.99
C GLU A 313 -19.26 6.35 23.85
N GLY A 314 -18.01 6.29 23.36
CA GLY A 314 -17.59 5.43 22.26
C GLY A 314 -17.39 3.97 22.67
N LEU A 315 -16.82 3.19 21.75
CA LEU A 315 -16.68 1.73 21.89
C LEU A 315 -15.42 1.30 22.67
N GLY A 316 -14.66 2.26 23.22
CA GLY A 316 -13.50 1.98 24.07
C GLY A 316 -12.28 1.41 23.33
N TYR A 317 -12.09 1.79 22.07
CA TYR A 317 -10.98 1.29 21.23
C TYR A 317 -9.70 2.15 21.28
N SER A 318 -9.63 3.11 22.19
CA SER A 318 -8.45 3.95 22.43
C SER A 318 -7.18 3.10 22.53
N PHE A 319 -6.15 3.47 21.76
CA PHE A 319 -4.84 2.79 21.66
C PHE A 319 -4.84 1.36 21.07
N GLN A 320 -6.00 0.85 20.62
CA GLN A 320 -6.13 -0.51 20.10
C GLN A 320 -7.10 -0.61 18.92
N THR A 321 -7.24 0.47 18.15
CA THR A 321 -8.19 0.61 17.05
C THR A 321 -8.26 -0.65 16.17
N PRO A 322 -9.45 -1.26 16.00
CA PRO A 322 -9.62 -2.49 15.24
C PRO A 322 -9.64 -2.26 13.72
N GLU A 323 -9.60 -3.36 12.95
CA GLU A 323 -9.85 -3.37 11.51
C GLU A 323 -11.31 -2.99 11.18
N ALA A 324 -12.26 -3.47 11.98
CA ALA A 324 -13.68 -3.27 11.74
C ALA A 324 -14.50 -3.44 13.04
N TRP A 325 -15.71 -2.88 13.03
CA TRP A 325 -16.79 -3.17 13.98
C TRP A 325 -18.12 -3.31 13.22
N ASN A 326 -19.12 -3.96 13.85
CA ASN A 326 -20.48 -4.08 13.31
C ASN A 326 -21.45 -3.14 14.06
N THR A 327 -22.74 -3.20 13.70
CA THR A 327 -23.81 -2.40 14.33
C THR A 327 -24.18 -2.85 15.73
N ASP A 328 -23.63 -3.97 16.20
CA ASP A 328 -23.82 -4.52 17.55
C ASP A 328 -22.56 -4.26 18.41
N ASP A 329 -21.72 -3.30 18.00
CA ASP A 329 -20.48 -2.88 18.66
C ASP A 329 -19.41 -3.97 18.83
N GLN A 330 -19.50 -5.05 18.06
CA GLN A 330 -18.52 -6.12 18.09
C GLN A 330 -17.38 -5.83 17.12
N TYR A 331 -16.13 -5.93 17.59
CA TYR A 331 -14.94 -5.66 16.79
C TYR A 331 -14.35 -6.91 16.14
N ARG A 332 -13.51 -6.68 15.12
CA ARG A 332 -12.60 -7.66 14.53
C ARG A 332 -11.18 -7.12 14.46
N SER A 333 -10.23 -7.88 14.99
CA SER A 333 -8.78 -7.62 14.94
C SER A 333 -8.35 -6.26 15.52
N LEU A 334 -8.15 -6.18 16.84
CA LEU A 334 -7.60 -5.01 17.52
C LEU A 334 -6.15 -4.72 17.12
N THR A 335 -5.67 -3.51 17.43
CA THR A 335 -4.29 -3.06 17.17
C THR A 335 -3.90 -3.15 15.70
N TYR A 336 -4.80 -2.69 14.83
CA TYR A 336 -4.68 -2.89 13.39
C TYR A 336 -3.95 -1.73 12.70
N MET A 337 -3.33 -2.03 11.54
CA MET A 337 -2.51 -1.05 10.82
C MET A 337 -3.32 -0.10 9.94
N ARG A 338 -4.48 -0.49 9.41
CA ARG A 338 -5.25 0.34 8.46
C ARG A 338 -5.68 1.72 9.00
N PRO A 339 -6.05 1.88 10.28
CA PRO A 339 -6.38 3.19 10.84
C PRO A 339 -5.28 4.26 10.71
N LEU A 340 -4.01 3.86 10.49
CA LEU A 340 -2.92 4.79 10.13
C LEU A 340 -3.20 5.61 8.86
N ALA A 341 -4.16 5.19 8.03
CA ALA A 341 -4.57 5.90 6.82
C ALA A 341 -5.13 7.31 7.09
N ILE A 342 -5.50 7.65 8.32
CA ILE A 342 -5.94 9.01 8.70
C ILE A 342 -4.92 10.09 8.31
N TRP A 343 -3.62 9.78 8.32
CA TRP A 343 -2.55 10.67 7.88
C TRP A 343 -2.63 11.06 6.39
N ALA A 344 -3.38 10.31 5.57
CA ALA A 344 -3.66 10.70 4.19
C ALA A 344 -4.49 11.99 4.09
N MET A 345 -5.36 12.27 5.08
CA MET A 345 -6.09 13.54 5.15
C MET A 345 -5.13 14.70 5.40
N GLN A 346 -4.15 14.54 6.30
CA GLN A 346 -3.11 15.55 6.54
C GLN A 346 -2.30 15.83 5.28
N TRP A 347 -1.93 14.79 4.54
CA TRP A 347 -1.26 14.95 3.24
C TRP A 347 -2.14 15.71 2.23
N ALA A 348 -3.44 15.39 2.15
CA ALA A 348 -4.36 16.07 1.24
C ALA A 348 -4.47 17.58 1.55
N LEU A 349 -4.49 17.97 2.83
CA LEU A 349 -4.58 19.36 3.28
C LEU A 349 -3.27 20.17 3.11
N SER A 350 -2.13 19.49 3.08
CA SER A 350 -0.79 20.11 3.02
C SER A 350 -0.13 19.99 1.64
N ARG A 351 -0.83 19.43 0.65
CA ARG A 351 -0.26 19.07 -0.66
C ARG A 351 0.28 20.30 -1.41
N PRO A 352 1.49 20.23 -1.98
CA PRO A 352 1.94 21.20 -2.97
C PRO A 352 1.04 21.15 -4.22
N LYS A 353 0.70 22.31 -4.79
CA LYS A 353 -0.05 22.37 -6.06
C LYS A 353 0.72 21.61 -7.14
N VAL A 354 0.18 20.47 -7.57
CA VAL A 354 0.76 19.71 -8.69
C VAL A 354 0.39 20.42 -9.99
N PRO A 355 1.34 20.66 -10.90
CA PRO A 355 1.02 21.21 -12.22
C PRO A 355 -0.03 20.35 -12.91
N LYS A 356 -1.05 20.98 -13.53
CA LYS A 356 -2.00 20.26 -14.38
C LYS A 356 -1.20 19.62 -15.53
N GLN A 357 -1.26 18.30 -15.64
CA GLN A 357 -0.70 17.57 -16.78
C GLN A 357 -1.46 18.00 -18.03
N GLU A 358 -0.76 18.60 -18.99
CA GLU A 358 -1.31 18.90 -20.31
C GLU A 358 -1.60 17.59 -21.05
N LEU A 359 -2.77 17.55 -21.73
CA LEU A 359 -3.13 16.46 -22.63
C LEU A 359 -2.08 16.37 -23.73
N LYS A 360 -1.36 15.24 -23.77
CA LYS A 360 -0.37 14.98 -24.81
C LYS A 360 -1.05 14.73 -26.17
N PRO A 361 -0.44 15.17 -27.28
CA PRO A 361 -0.93 14.90 -28.63
C PRO A 361 -0.87 13.40 -28.99
N GLU A 362 -1.66 13.00 -29.99
CA GLU A 362 -1.66 11.65 -30.55
C GLU A 362 -0.27 11.23 -31.06
N MET A 363 0.11 9.98 -30.76
CA MET A 363 1.46 9.44 -30.93
C MET A 363 1.71 8.77 -32.29
N GLU A 364 2.99 8.66 -32.67
CA GLU A 364 3.44 7.82 -33.80
C GLU A 364 3.23 6.31 -33.51
N ALA A 365 2.48 5.65 -34.40
CA ALA A 365 2.06 4.25 -34.24
C ALA A 365 3.21 3.23 -34.16
N ASP A 366 4.37 3.52 -34.75
CA ASP A 366 5.48 2.56 -34.83
C ASP A 366 6.28 2.47 -33.51
N SER A 367 6.41 3.57 -32.76
CA SER A 367 7.01 3.56 -31.42
C SER A 367 6.17 2.72 -30.44
N LEU A 368 4.84 2.91 -30.48
CA LEU A 368 3.90 2.13 -29.67
C LEU A 368 4.00 0.63 -29.96
N ARG A 369 4.17 0.24 -31.24
CA ARG A 369 4.30 -1.17 -31.65
C ARG A 369 5.54 -1.84 -31.07
N ILE A 370 6.69 -1.16 -31.05
CA ILE A 370 7.95 -1.72 -30.53
C ILE A 370 7.85 -1.95 -29.02
N HIS A 371 7.39 -0.95 -28.27
CA HIS A 371 7.24 -1.06 -26.82
C HIS A 371 6.16 -2.06 -26.43
N HIS A 372 5.05 -2.10 -27.18
CA HIS A 372 4.04 -3.14 -27.03
C HIS A 372 4.63 -4.54 -27.24
N ALA A 373 5.48 -4.76 -28.24
CA ALA A 373 6.09 -6.07 -28.48
C ALA A 373 7.00 -6.51 -27.31
N GLY A 374 7.81 -5.59 -26.77
CA GLY A 374 8.65 -5.83 -25.59
C GLY A 374 7.82 -6.17 -24.35
N PHE A 375 6.82 -5.33 -24.04
CA PHE A 375 5.92 -5.53 -22.91
C PHE A 375 5.15 -6.84 -23.01
N SER A 376 4.52 -7.11 -24.16
CA SER A 376 3.77 -8.33 -24.43
C SER A 376 4.64 -9.59 -24.36
N LYS A 377 5.94 -9.48 -24.66
CA LYS A 377 6.89 -10.59 -24.48
C LYS A 377 7.10 -10.88 -22.99
N VAL A 378 7.32 -9.85 -22.17
CA VAL A 378 7.48 -9.99 -20.72
C VAL A 378 6.20 -10.51 -20.09
N ALA A 379 5.05 -9.90 -20.37
CA ALA A 379 3.74 -10.31 -19.85
C ALA A 379 3.44 -11.79 -20.15
N ARG A 380 3.76 -12.26 -21.37
CA ARG A 380 3.57 -13.66 -21.77
C ARG A 380 4.43 -14.64 -20.96
N LEU A 381 5.65 -14.26 -20.60
CA LEU A 381 6.55 -15.08 -19.79
C LEU A 381 6.11 -15.17 -18.32
N LEU A 382 5.32 -14.20 -17.87
CA LEU A 382 4.83 -14.09 -16.49
C LEU A 382 3.46 -14.74 -16.28
N LYS A 383 2.81 -15.22 -17.35
CA LYS A 383 1.46 -15.80 -17.27
C LYS A 383 1.41 -17.00 -16.33
N LEU A 384 0.47 -16.95 -15.39
CA LEU A 384 0.11 -18.07 -14.56
C LEU A 384 -0.50 -19.21 -15.38
N PRO A 385 -0.37 -20.46 -14.92
CA PRO A 385 -1.17 -21.57 -15.45
C PRO A 385 -2.68 -21.27 -15.34
N GLU A 386 -3.46 -21.82 -16.26
CA GLU A 386 -4.92 -21.78 -16.15
C GLU A 386 -5.35 -22.44 -14.84
N ASP A 387 -6.29 -21.80 -14.17
CA ASP A 387 -6.80 -22.25 -12.90
C ASP A 387 -7.67 -23.49 -13.12
N GLN A 388 -7.17 -24.68 -12.74
CA GLN A 388 -7.93 -25.93 -12.82
C GLN A 388 -9.02 -26.04 -11.74
N ARG A 389 -9.63 -24.93 -11.33
CA ARG A 389 -10.78 -24.92 -10.42
C ARG A 389 -12.01 -25.49 -11.13
N SER A 390 -12.13 -26.83 -11.12
CA SER A 390 -13.45 -27.44 -11.13
C SER A 390 -14.12 -27.04 -9.81
N LYS A 391 -15.01 -26.03 -9.83
CA LYS A 391 -15.83 -25.73 -8.65
C LYS A 391 -16.54 -27.01 -8.24
N SER A 392 -16.23 -27.53 -7.05
CA SER A 392 -16.97 -28.65 -6.48
C SER A 392 -18.46 -28.32 -6.48
N LEU A 393 -19.32 -29.29 -6.84
CA LEU A 393 -20.77 -29.12 -6.78
C LEU A 393 -21.24 -28.61 -5.40
N LEU A 394 -20.53 -28.98 -4.33
CA LEU A 394 -20.77 -28.49 -2.97
C LEU A 394 -20.49 -26.99 -2.82
N GLN A 395 -19.40 -26.49 -3.40
CA GLN A 395 -19.05 -25.07 -3.35
C GLN A 395 -20.07 -24.22 -4.12
N ILE A 396 -20.51 -24.70 -5.28
CA ILE A 396 -21.57 -24.05 -6.08
C ILE A 396 -22.87 -24.01 -5.29
N MET A 397 -23.24 -25.12 -4.64
CA MET A 397 -24.44 -25.19 -3.81
C MET A 397 -24.34 -24.28 -2.58
N PHE A 398 -23.18 -24.20 -1.94
CA PHE A 398 -22.93 -23.31 -0.79
C PHE A 398 -23.05 -21.84 -1.20
N ASP A 399 -22.34 -21.41 -2.24
CA ASP A 399 -22.38 -20.02 -2.73
C ASP A 399 -23.79 -19.63 -3.20
N TYR A 400 -24.52 -20.54 -3.85
CA TYR A 400 -25.91 -20.32 -4.25
C TYR A 400 -26.85 -20.19 -3.04
N THR A 401 -26.63 -20.99 -2.01
CA THR A 401 -27.43 -20.94 -0.77
C THR A 401 -27.16 -19.64 0.00
N CYS A 402 -25.89 -19.24 0.14
CA CYS A 402 -25.51 -17.98 0.76
C CYS A 402 -26.05 -16.75 0.00
N LYS A 403 -26.01 -16.76 -1.34
CA LYS A 403 -26.62 -15.69 -2.15
C LYS A 403 -28.14 -15.58 -1.98
N ARG A 404 -28.84 -16.69 -1.75
CA ARG A 404 -30.30 -16.72 -1.51
C ARG A 404 -30.71 -16.32 -0.10
N MET A 405 -29.79 -16.30 0.86
CA MET A 405 -30.08 -15.87 2.24
C MET A 405 -29.78 -14.38 2.47
N LEU A 406 -29.16 -13.70 1.50
CA LEU A 406 -28.81 -12.27 1.53
C LEU A 406 -29.72 -11.40 0.61
N THR A 407 -30.75 -12.00 0.02
CA THR A 407 -31.90 -11.34 -0.62
C THR A 407 -33.15 -11.67 0.16
#